data_AF-A0A9D6D597-F1
#
_entry.id   AF-A0A9D6D597-F1
#
_cell.length_a   1.000
_cell.length_b   1.000
_cell.length_c   1.000
_cell.angle_alpha   90.00
_cell.angle_beta   90.00
_cell.angle_gamma   90.00
#
_symmetry.space_group_name_H-M   'P 1'
#
loop_
_entity.id
_entity.type
_entity.pdbx_description
1 polymer ?
#
loop_
_entity_poly.entity_id
_entity_poly.type
_entity_poly.pdbx_seq_one_letter_code
_entity_poly.pdbx_strand_id
1 'polypeptide(L)'
;MTDTSAAVEARYRALLLALPRERRLKMGFSMLATARALARAGVLEKHPHASPETRRRELFLRFYGHDFAASERERILAWLGPAERPGRDGG
;
A
#
# COMPACT_ATOMS: atom_id res chain seq x y z
N MET A 1 -19.01 -6.97 6.47
CA MET A 1 -20.09 -6.08 6.02
C MET A 1 -21.37 -6.58 6.64
N THR A 2 -21.82 -5.93 7.72
CA THR A 2 -23.03 -6.29 8.47
C THR A 2 -24.29 -5.63 7.89
N ASP A 3 -24.13 -4.61 7.04
CA ASP A 3 -25.24 -3.88 6.38
C ASP A 3 -25.74 -4.54 5.09
N THR A 4 -25.21 -5.72 4.73
CA THR A 4 -25.61 -6.44 3.53
C THR A 4 -26.35 -7.70 3.94
N SER A 5 -27.60 -7.86 3.47
CA SER A 5 -28.37 -9.06 3.76
C SER A 5 -27.71 -10.30 3.17
N ALA A 6 -27.86 -11.45 3.84
CA ALA A 6 -27.28 -12.71 3.38
C ALA A 6 -27.71 -13.09 1.96
N ALA A 7 -28.92 -12.74 1.56
CA ALA A 7 -29.43 -12.96 0.20
C ALA A 7 -28.69 -12.13 -0.85
N VAL A 8 -28.37 -10.86 -0.54
CA VAL A 8 -27.60 -9.98 -1.44
C VAL A 8 -26.16 -10.47 -1.55
N GLU A 9 -25.55 -10.86 -0.43
CA GLU A 9 -24.19 -11.43 -0.41
C GLU A 9 -24.12 -12.72 -1.25
N ALA A 10 -25.09 -13.62 -1.10
CA ALA A 10 -25.16 -14.86 -1.87
C ALA A 10 -25.32 -14.59 -3.38
N ARG A 11 -26.21 -13.65 -3.75
CA ARG A 11 -26.41 -13.25 -5.15
C ARG A 11 -25.15 -12.61 -5.73
N TYR A 12 -24.48 -11.73 -4.99
CA TYR A 12 -23.23 -11.11 -5.41
C TYR A 12 -22.14 -12.15 -5.67
N ARG A 13 -21.96 -13.11 -4.76
CA ARG A 13 -20.98 -14.20 -4.92
C ARG A 13 -21.29 -15.07 -6.14
N ALA A 14 -22.55 -15.41 -6.38
CA ALA A 14 -22.96 -16.17 -7.56
C ALA A 14 -22.61 -15.43 -8.86
N LEU A 15 -22.90 -14.13 -8.92
CA LEU A 15 -22.55 -13.29 -10.08
C LEU A 15 -21.05 -13.16 -10.28
N LEU A 16 -20.27 -13.01 -9.21
CA LEU A 16 -18.81 -13.00 -9.28
C LEU A 16 -18.27 -14.32 -9.84
N LEU A 17 -18.75 -15.46 -9.36
CA LEU A 17 -18.28 -16.78 -9.77
C LEU A 17 -18.66 -17.14 -11.21
N ALA A 18 -19.75 -16.56 -11.73
CA ALA A 18 -20.16 -16.69 -13.12
C ALA A 18 -19.24 -15.94 -14.11
N LEU A 19 -18.39 -15.01 -13.64
CA LEU A 19 -17.42 -14.32 -14.51
C LEU A 19 -16.30 -15.26 -14.96
N PRO A 20 -15.69 -15.04 -16.16
CA PRO A 20 -14.48 -15.74 -16.57
C PRO A 20 -13.35 -15.61 -15.53
N ARG A 21 -12.53 -16.66 -15.39
CA ARG A 21 -11.46 -16.73 -14.37
C ARG A 21 -10.47 -15.59 -14.53
N GLU A 22 -10.11 -15.28 -15.77
CA GLU A 22 -9.18 -14.22 -16.17
C GLU A 22 -9.74 -12.84 -15.78
N ARG A 23 -11.05 -12.65 -15.93
CA ARG A 23 -11.72 -11.39 -15.56
C ARG A 23 -11.70 -11.18 -14.05
N ARG A 24 -11.93 -12.23 -13.25
CA ARG A 24 -11.82 -12.16 -11.79
C ARG A 24 -10.40 -11.83 -11.35
N LEU A 25 -9.41 -12.46 -11.99
CA LEU A 25 -8.00 -12.19 -11.70
C LEU A 25 -7.62 -10.74 -12.04
N LYS A 26 -8.05 -10.24 -13.21
CA LYS A 26 -7.85 -8.85 -13.60
C LYS A 26 -8.47 -7.87 -12.62
N MET A 27 -9.69 -8.14 -12.14
CA MET A 27 -10.33 -7.29 -11.13
C MET A 27 -9.51 -7.18 -9.84
N GLY A 28 -8.99 -8.31 -9.34
CA GLY A 28 -8.09 -8.32 -8.18
C GLY A 28 -6.81 -7.51 -8.41
N PHE A 29 -6.16 -7.69 -9.57
CA PHE A 29 -4.96 -6.92 -9.92
C PHE A 29 -5.24 -5.43 -10.12
N SER A 30 -6.35 -5.06 -10.75
CA SER A 30 -6.72 -3.66 -10.94
C SER A 30 -6.93 -2.96 -9.60
N MET A 31 -7.62 -3.59 -8.64
CA MET A 31 -7.78 -3.03 -7.30
C MET A 31 -6.43 -2.87 -6.59
N LEU A 32 -5.55 -3.87 -6.68
CA LEU A 32 -4.20 -3.78 -6.11
C LEU A 32 -3.37 -2.66 -6.77
N ALA A 33 -3.45 -2.50 -8.09
CA ALA A 33 -2.77 -1.44 -8.81
C ALA A 33 -3.24 -0.06 -8.36
N THR A 34 -4.56 0.13 -8.25
CA THR A 34 -5.14 1.37 -7.73
C THR A 34 -4.71 1.65 -6.30
N ALA A 35 -4.77 0.65 -5.40
CA ALA A 35 -4.34 0.81 -4.01
C ALA A 35 -2.85 1.20 -3.92
N ARG A 36 -1.98 0.59 -4.73
CA ARG A 36 -0.55 0.93 -4.81
C ARG A 36 -0.33 2.35 -5.33
N ALA A 37 -1.09 2.78 -6.32
CA ALA A 37 -1.00 4.14 -6.87
C ALA A 37 -1.38 5.18 -5.81
N LEU A 38 -2.50 4.98 -5.11
CA LEU A 38 -2.95 5.85 -4.02
C LEU A 38 -1.94 5.91 -2.87
N ALA A 39 -1.39 4.76 -2.46
CA ALA A 39 -0.40 4.71 -1.40
C ALA A 39 0.87 5.51 -1.76
N ARG A 40 1.34 5.40 -3.01
CA ARG A 40 2.51 6.16 -3.50
C ARG A 40 2.22 7.65 -3.62
N ALA A 41 1.04 8.02 -4.12
CA ALA A 41 0.63 9.42 -4.24
C ALA A 41 0.62 10.11 -2.87
N GLY A 42 0.07 9.47 -1.83
CA GLY A 42 0.07 10.05 -0.48
C GLY A 42 1.46 10.19 0.15
N VAL A 43 2.44 9.37 -0.24
CA VAL A 43 3.84 9.57 0.18
C VAL A 43 4.43 10.79 -0.52
N LEU A 44 4.20 10.93 -1.82
CA LEU A 44 4.69 12.07 -2.61
C LEU A 44 4.01 13.40 -2.22
N GLU A 45 2.77 13.36 -1.78
CA GLU A 45 2.07 14.54 -1.25
C GLU A 45 2.77 15.10 0.00
N LYS A 46 3.23 14.23 0.90
CA LYS A 46 3.97 14.61 2.11
C LYS A 46 5.44 14.94 1.83
N HIS A 47 6.03 14.24 0.87
CA HIS A 47 7.45 14.36 0.51
C HIS A 47 7.58 14.46 -1.02
N PRO A 48 7.36 15.65 -1.61
CA PRO A 48 7.31 15.84 -3.07
C PRO A 48 8.55 15.36 -3.82
N HIS A 49 9.72 15.44 -3.17
CA HIS A 49 11.00 15.07 -3.75
C HIS A 49 11.55 13.74 -3.23
N ALA A 50 10.73 12.94 -2.53
CA ALA A 50 11.19 11.70 -1.90
C ALA A 50 11.92 10.78 -2.89
N SER A 51 13.15 10.44 -2.53
CA SER A 51 13.93 9.40 -3.20
C SER A 51 13.19 8.04 -3.23
N PRO A 52 13.54 7.12 -4.14
CA PRO A 52 13.04 5.75 -4.13
C PRO A 52 13.19 5.04 -2.76
N GLU A 53 14.28 5.27 -2.05
CA GLU A 53 14.60 4.73 -0.72
C GLU A 53 13.62 5.28 0.32
N THR A 54 13.45 6.60 0.37
CA THR A 54 12.49 7.27 1.26
C THR A 54 11.07 6.75 1.02
N ARG A 55 10.67 6.61 -0.25
CA ARG A 55 9.34 6.04 -0.58
C ARG A 55 9.18 4.60 -0.09
N ARG A 56 10.20 3.76 -0.22
CA ARG A 56 10.17 2.38 0.29
C ARG A 56 10.05 2.34 1.81
N ARG A 57 10.79 3.20 2.51
CA ARG A 57 10.74 3.33 3.98
C ARG A 57 9.36 3.78 4.46
N GLU A 58 8.79 4.83 3.85
CA GLU A 58 7.44 5.33 4.18
C GLU A 58 6.35 4.28 3.96
N LEU A 59 6.41 3.56 2.83
CA LEU A 59 5.47 2.47 2.57
C LEU A 59 5.63 1.32 3.57
N PHE A 60 6.87 0.96 3.92
CA PHE A 60 7.14 -0.05 4.95
C PHE A 60 6.54 0.36 6.30
N LEU A 61 6.81 1.57 6.77
CA LEU A 61 6.28 2.07 8.03
C LEU A 61 4.75 2.10 8.03
N ARG A 62 4.13 2.54 6.94
CA ARG A 62 2.68 2.62 6.80
C ARG A 62 1.98 1.27 6.87
N PHE A 63 2.52 0.26 6.20
CA PHE A 63 1.84 -1.04 6.08
C PHE A 63 2.29 -2.07 7.11
N TYR A 64 3.52 -1.97 7.60
CA TYR A 64 4.15 -2.99 8.42
C TYR A 64 4.87 -2.44 9.65
N GLY A 65 4.97 -1.12 9.84
CA GLY A 65 5.78 -0.53 10.90
C GLY A 65 5.36 -0.93 12.32
N HIS A 66 4.11 -1.34 12.50
CA HIS A 66 3.55 -1.82 13.77
C HIS A 66 3.67 -3.34 13.95
N ASP A 67 4.03 -4.08 12.90
CA ASP A 67 4.16 -5.55 12.94
C ASP A 67 5.54 -5.99 13.46
N PHE A 68 6.47 -5.06 13.65
CA PHE A 68 7.85 -5.31 14.06
C PHE A 68 8.21 -4.58 15.34
N ALA A 69 9.05 -5.20 16.16
CA ALA A 69 9.67 -4.51 17.30
C ALA A 69 10.55 -3.35 16.82
N ALA A 70 10.81 -2.37 17.69
CA ALA A 70 11.57 -1.18 17.32
C ALA A 70 12.96 -1.52 16.73
N SER A 71 13.67 -2.47 17.32
CA SER A 71 15.00 -2.91 16.85
C SER A 71 14.96 -3.58 15.47
N GLU A 72 13.95 -4.39 15.21
CA GLU A 72 13.74 -5.04 13.90
C GLU A 72 13.37 -4.02 12.83
N ARG A 73 12.47 -3.09 13.17
CA ARG A 73 12.07 -1.99 12.31
C ARG A 73 13.27 -1.13 11.91
N GLU A 74 14.14 -0.79 12.85
CA GLU A 74 15.37 -0.03 12.58
C GLU A 74 16.31 -0.77 11.63
N ARG A 75 16.48 -2.09 11.80
CA ARG A 75 17.28 -2.92 10.89
C ARG A 75 16.72 -2.95 9.48
N ILE A 76 15.40 -3.11 9.34
CA ILE A 76 14.73 -3.11 8.03
C ILE A 76 14.87 -1.74 7.37
N LEU A 77 14.65 -0.65 8.12
CA LEU A 77 14.84 0.70 7.62
C LEU A 77 16.28 0.94 7.14
N ALA A 78 17.29 0.48 7.88
CA ALA A 78 18.69 0.58 7.47
C ALA A 78 18.95 -0.19 6.17
N TRP A 79 18.37 -1.38 6.01
CA TRP A 79 18.49 -2.18 4.78
C TRP A 79 17.80 -1.53 3.58
N LEU A 80 16.68 -0.84 3.77
CA LEU A 80 15.95 -0.11 2.72
C LEU A 80 16.71 1.14 2.22
N GLY A 81 17.82 1.50 2.87
CA GLY A 81 18.66 2.65 2.53
C GLY A 81 18.48 3.82 3.49
N PRO A 82 19.36 4.84 3.41
CA PRO A 82 19.27 6.02 4.24
C PRO A 82 18.00 6.82 3.93
N ALA A 83 17.39 7.40 4.97
CA ALA A 83 16.42 8.47 4.75
C ALA A 83 17.14 9.68 4.14
N GLU A 84 16.45 10.39 3.27
CA GLU A 84 16.94 11.65 2.71
C GLU A 84 17.28 12.60 3.86
N ARG A 85 18.46 13.22 3.82
CA ARG A 85 18.82 14.23 4.81
C ARG A 85 17.93 15.44 4.54
N PRO A 86 17.30 16.05 5.56
CA PRO A 86 16.65 17.33 5.35
C PRO A 86 17.69 18.27 4.73
N GLY A 87 17.31 18.90 3.61
CA GLY A 87 18.19 19.81 2.89
C GLY A 87 18.82 20.79 3.88
N ARG A 88 20.13 20.96 3.80
CA ARG A 88 20.73 22.24 4.20
C ARG A 88 20.15 23.24 3.21
N ASP A 89 19.10 23.93 3.60
CA ASP A 89 18.69 25.15 2.93
C ASP A 89 19.91 26.08 3.00
N GLY A 90 20.48 26.37 1.83
CA GLY A 90 21.57 27.33 1.66
C GLY A 90 21.11 28.71 2.10
N GLY A 91 22.04 29.47 2.68
CA GLY A 91 21.81 30.79 3.28
C GLY A 91 21.54 31.92 2.31
#